data_AF-A0A354FI35-F1
#
_entry.id   AF-A0A354FI35-F1
#
_cell.length_a   1.000
_cell.length_b   1.000
_cell.length_c   1.000
_cell.angle_alpha   90.00
_cell.angle_beta   90.00
_cell.angle_gamma   90.00
#
_symmetry.space_group_name_H-M   'P 1'
#
loop_
_entity.id
_entity.type
_entity.pdbx_description
1 polymer ?
#
loop_
_entity_poly.entity_id
_entity_poly.type
_entity_poly.pdbx_seq_one_letter_code
_entity_poly.pdbx_strand_id
1 'polypeptide(L)'
;MRRRSQLHETLGWLLLTLAVFLSTLPAFAAETRGVKRVEIKTAAGEAIGLYEQSHALVIGVSAYEHWPKLPGVKRDVTDVAAALEKNGFSVQTVLDPDQDMLDDA
;
A
#
# COMPACT_ATOMS: atom_id res chain seq x y z
N MET A 1 66.78 -14.31 -1.61
CA MET A 1 65.62 -13.99 -0.75
C MET A 1 64.76 -12.91 -1.44
N ARG A 2 63.75 -13.29 -2.25
CA ARG A 2 62.82 -12.33 -2.92
C ARG A 2 61.37 -12.84 -3.05
N ARG A 3 61.00 -13.94 -2.36
CA ARG A 3 59.67 -14.55 -2.42
C ARG A 3 58.67 -14.06 -1.36
N ARG A 4 59.10 -13.32 -0.33
CA ARG A 4 58.23 -12.89 0.77
C ARG A 4 57.31 -11.71 0.41
N SER A 5 57.75 -10.71 -0.36
CA SER A 5 56.90 -9.54 -0.65
C SER A 5 55.80 -9.80 -1.68
N GLN A 6 56.06 -10.65 -2.68
CA GLN A 6 55.09 -11.06 -3.69
C GLN A 6 53.88 -11.79 -3.10
N LEU A 7 54.06 -12.48 -1.96
CA LEU A 7 52.97 -13.14 -1.24
C LEU A 7 52.04 -12.15 -0.54
N HIS A 8 52.56 -11.02 -0.04
CA HIS A 8 51.72 -9.99 0.58
C HIS A 8 50.95 -9.17 -0.47
N GLU A 9 51.56 -8.93 -1.64
CA GLU A 9 50.92 -8.23 -2.78
C GLU A 9 49.80 -9.07 -3.39
N THR A 10 50.04 -10.36 -3.63
CA THR A 10 49.03 -11.30 -4.15
C THR A 10 47.92 -11.56 -3.14
N LEU A 11 48.24 -11.65 -1.84
CA LEU A 11 47.24 -11.77 -0.78
C LEU A 11 46.37 -10.51 -0.66
N GLY A 12 46.96 -9.32 -0.82
CA GLY A 12 46.22 -8.06 -0.83
C GLY A 12 45.22 -7.96 -2.00
N TRP A 13 45.63 -8.37 -3.20
CA TRP A 13 44.74 -8.44 -4.36
C TRP A 13 43.65 -9.49 -4.22
N LEU A 14 43.97 -10.66 -3.64
CA LEU A 14 42.98 -11.70 -3.36
C LEU A 14 41.93 -11.21 -2.35
N LEU A 15 42.35 -10.49 -1.31
CA LEU A 15 41.44 -9.92 -0.32
C LEU A 15 40.57 -8.81 -0.90
N LEU A 16 41.10 -7.97 -1.79
CA LEU A 16 40.32 -6.93 -2.47
C LEU A 16 39.27 -7.52 -3.42
N THR A 17 39.64 -8.52 -4.22
CA THR A 17 38.69 -9.20 -5.13
C THR A 17 37.61 -9.94 -4.36
N LEU A 18 37.98 -10.60 -3.25
CA LEU A 18 37.02 -11.26 -2.35
C LEU A 18 36.09 -10.26 -1.66
N ALA A 19 36.60 -9.10 -1.21
CA ALA A 19 35.78 -8.06 -0.60
C ALA A 19 34.77 -7.48 -1.61
N VAL A 20 35.20 -7.19 -2.84
CA VAL A 20 34.30 -6.75 -3.92
C VAL A 20 33.25 -7.81 -4.23
N PHE A 21 33.63 -9.09 -4.26
CA PHE A 21 32.70 -10.20 -4.48
C PHE A 21 31.69 -10.37 -3.34
N LEU A 22 32.12 -10.25 -2.08
CA LEU A 22 31.20 -10.32 -0.94
C LEU A 22 30.23 -9.13 -0.89
N SER A 23 30.66 -7.95 -1.35
CA SER A 23 29.81 -6.76 -1.42
C SER A 23 28.70 -6.85 -2.47
N THR A 24 28.81 -7.69 -3.50
CA THR A 24 27.75 -7.87 -4.51
C THR A 24 26.70 -8.92 -4.14
N LEU A 25 26.98 -9.81 -3.17
CA LEU A 25 26.04 -10.83 -2.69
C LEU A 25 24.67 -10.30 -2.17
N PRO A 26 24.58 -9.21 -1.38
CA PRO A 26 23.29 -8.76 -0.86
C PRO A 26 22.34 -8.23 -1.93
N ALA A 27 22.85 -7.80 -3.09
CA ALA A 27 22.01 -7.34 -4.21
C ALA A 27 21.15 -8.47 -4.80
N PHE A 28 21.66 -9.70 -4.83
CA PHE A 28 20.92 -10.87 -5.33
C PHE A 28 19.92 -11.44 -4.33
N ALA A 29 20.12 -11.22 -3.03
CA ALA A 29 19.23 -11.71 -1.98
C ALA A 29 17.99 -10.82 -1.76
N ALA A 30 18.01 -9.57 -2.22
CA ALA A 30 16.92 -8.61 -2.05
C ALA A 30 15.68 -8.95 -2.90
N GLU A 31 15.83 -9.71 -3.98
CA GLU A 31 14.75 -10.00 -4.95
C GLU A 31 13.66 -10.95 -4.40
N THR A 32 13.90 -11.58 -3.25
CA THR A 32 12.97 -12.57 -2.64
C THR A 32 12.29 -12.09 -1.35
N ARG A 33 12.56 -10.86 -0.90
CA ARG A 33 11.99 -10.31 0.34
C ARG A 33 11.08 -9.11 0.05
N GLY A 34 9.85 -9.42 -0.33
CA GLY A 34 8.77 -8.46 -0.50
C GLY A 34 7.45 -9.18 -0.74
N VAL A 35 6.33 -8.55 -0.38
CA VAL A 35 4.99 -9.00 -0.77
C VAL A 35 4.98 -9.09 -2.30
N LYS A 36 5.09 -10.31 -2.84
CA LYS A 36 4.99 -10.55 -4.28
C LYS A 36 3.59 -10.13 -4.67
N ARG A 37 3.46 -8.99 -5.36
CA ARG A 37 2.19 -8.51 -5.91
C ARG A 37 1.63 -9.66 -6.74
N VAL A 38 0.53 -10.26 -6.29
CA VAL A 38 -0.13 -11.34 -7.04
C VAL A 38 -0.70 -10.69 -8.28
N GLU A 39 0.00 -10.77 -9.40
CA GLU A 39 -0.54 -10.32 -10.68
C GLU A 39 -1.66 -11.28 -11.06
N ILE A 40 -2.90 -10.80 -11.05
CA ILE A 40 -3.97 -11.54 -11.73
C ILE A 40 -3.70 -11.40 -13.22
N LYS A 41 -3.77 -12.52 -13.94
CA LYS A 41 -3.64 -12.54 -15.39
C LYS A 41 -4.96 -12.96 -16.02
N THR A 42 -5.33 -12.32 -17.13
CA THR A 42 -6.45 -12.79 -17.95
C THR A 42 -6.11 -14.14 -18.59
N ALA A 43 -7.10 -14.84 -19.18
CA ALA A 43 -6.85 -16.06 -19.94
C ALA A 43 -5.87 -15.85 -21.12
N ALA A 44 -5.71 -14.61 -21.59
CA ALA A 44 -4.77 -14.20 -22.62
C ALA A 44 -3.38 -13.82 -22.08
N GLY A 45 -3.17 -13.88 -20.75
CA GLY A 45 -1.88 -13.61 -20.09
C GLY A 45 -1.62 -12.14 -19.76
N GLU A 46 -2.59 -11.26 -19.98
CA GLU A 46 -2.49 -9.83 -19.69
C GLU A 46 -2.60 -9.58 -18.17
N ALA A 47 -1.67 -8.81 -17.60
CA ALA A 47 -1.73 -8.46 -16.19
C ALA A 47 -2.88 -7.48 -15.96
N ILE A 48 -3.91 -7.92 -15.23
CA ILE A 48 -5.02 -7.06 -14.82
C ILE A 48 -4.58 -6.33 -13.56
N GLY A 49 -4.59 -4.99 -13.60
CA GLY A 49 -4.45 -4.16 -12.42
C GLY A 49 -5.54 -4.53 -11.41
N LEU A 50 -5.15 -5.09 -10.28
CA LEU A 50 -6.07 -5.62 -9.27
C LEU A 50 -6.97 -4.55 -8.63
N TYR A 51 -6.51 -3.30 -8.61
CA TYR A 51 -7.15 -2.18 -7.90
C TYR A 51 -6.76 -0.88 -8.58
N GLU A 52 -7.72 -0.17 -9.18
CA GLU A 52 -7.47 1.13 -9.82
C GLU A 52 -8.00 2.30 -8.99
N GLN A 53 -9.16 2.17 -8.33
CA GLN A 53 -9.77 3.24 -7.53
C GLN A 53 -10.54 2.68 -6.32
N SER A 54 -10.51 3.41 -5.19
CA SER A 54 -11.29 3.12 -3.98
C SER A 54 -12.41 4.13 -3.86
N HIS A 55 -13.65 3.68 -3.74
CA HIS A 55 -14.84 4.54 -3.56
C HIS A 55 -15.56 4.17 -2.26
N ALA A 56 -16.13 5.16 -1.58
CA ALA A 56 -16.92 4.94 -0.38
C ALA A 56 -18.13 5.88 -0.32
N LEU A 57 -19.26 5.34 0.12
CA LEU A 57 -20.47 6.09 0.45
C LEU A 57 -20.63 6.08 1.97
N VAL A 58 -20.71 7.27 2.59
CA VAL A 58 -20.90 7.44 4.03
C VAL A 58 -22.26 8.10 4.28
N ILE A 59 -23.17 7.36 4.91
CA ILE A 59 -24.52 7.83 5.21
C ILE A 59 -24.65 8.10 6.70
N GLY A 60 -25.10 9.29 7.07
CA GLY A 60 -25.43 9.64 8.46
C GLY A 60 -26.92 9.87 8.63
N VAL A 61 -27.57 9.07 9.47
CA VAL A 61 -28.99 9.27 9.83
C VAL A 61 -29.10 9.66 11.31
N SER A 62 -29.61 10.87 11.53
CA SER A 62 -29.56 11.60 12.80
C SER A 62 -30.87 12.32 13.14
N ALA A 63 -31.65 12.71 12.13
CA ALA A 63 -32.83 13.55 12.25
C ALA A 63 -34.13 12.77 12.02
N TYR A 64 -34.33 11.70 12.78
CA TYR A 64 -35.55 10.89 12.71
C TYR A 64 -36.80 11.68 13.09
N GLU A 65 -37.91 11.41 12.39
CA GLU A 65 -39.22 12.01 12.68
C GLU A 65 -39.87 11.38 13.92
N HIS A 66 -39.79 10.05 14.05
CA HIS A 66 -40.47 9.29 15.10
C HIS A 66 -39.54 8.78 16.21
N TRP A 67 -38.26 9.17 16.18
CA TRP A 67 -37.23 8.74 17.14
C TRP A 67 -36.42 9.93 17.65
N PRO A 68 -35.78 9.81 18.83
CA PRO A 68 -34.87 10.83 19.32
C PRO A 68 -33.74 11.13 18.31
N LYS A 69 -33.42 12.41 18.17
CA LYS A 69 -32.31 12.85 17.31
C LYS A 69 -30.97 12.38 17.87
N LEU A 70 -30.04 12.06 16.98
CA LEU A 70 -28.70 11.58 17.33
C LEU A 70 -27.64 12.68 17.03
N PRO A 71 -27.28 13.52 18.02
CA PRO A 71 -26.47 14.71 17.77
C PRO A 71 -25.02 14.41 17.35
N GLY A 72 -24.50 13.19 17.60
CA GLY A 72 -23.12 12.80 17.27
C GLY A 72 -22.89 12.45 15.81
N VAL A 73 -23.93 12.00 15.10
CA VAL A 73 -23.79 11.36 13.78
C VAL A 73 -23.16 12.28 12.74
N LYS A 74 -23.50 13.57 12.75
CA LYS A 74 -22.94 14.53 11.77
C LYS A 74 -21.42 14.67 11.91
N ARG A 75 -20.92 14.64 13.14
CA ARG A 75 -19.49 14.66 13.43
C ARG A 75 -18.85 13.34 13.03
N ASP A 76 -19.49 12.22 13.36
CA ASP A 76 -18.97 10.89 13.03
C ASP A 76 -18.85 10.68 11.51
N VAL A 77 -19.83 11.13 10.72
CA VAL A 77 -19.75 11.11 9.24
C VAL A 77 -18.57 11.92 8.74
N THR A 78 -18.35 13.11 9.30
CA THR A 78 -17.23 13.98 8.91
C THR A 78 -15.88 13.31 9.23
N ASP A 79 -15.74 12.75 10.42
CA ASP A 79 -14.51 12.10 10.88
C ASP A 79 -14.21 10.83 10.06
N VAL A 80 -15.24 10.04 9.72
CA VAL A 80 -15.12 8.84 8.89
C VAL A 80 -14.79 9.20 7.44
N ALA A 81 -15.46 10.19 6.86
CA ALA A 81 -15.17 10.64 5.50
C ALA A 81 -13.73 11.14 5.37
N ALA A 82 -13.28 11.98 6.31
CA ALA A 82 -11.90 12.47 6.33
C ALA A 82 -10.88 11.33 6.48
N ALA A 83 -11.17 10.33 7.30
CA ALA A 83 -10.32 9.15 7.43
C ALA A 83 -10.25 8.35 6.12
N LEU A 84 -11.37 8.16 5.43
CA LEU A 84 -11.43 7.44 4.16
C LEU A 84 -10.69 8.19 3.04
N GLU A 85 -10.92 9.50 2.90
CA GLU A 85 -10.21 10.35 1.94
C GLU A 85 -8.69 10.32 2.17
N LYS A 86 -8.25 10.40 3.44
CA LYS A 86 -6.84 10.27 3.81
C LYS A 86 -6.23 8.93 3.40
N ASN A 87 -7.05 7.88 3.30
CA ASN A 87 -6.64 6.55 2.85
C ASN A 87 -6.82 6.34 1.33
N GLY A 88 -7.09 7.40 0.56
CA GLY A 88 -7.17 7.35 -0.89
C GLY A 88 -8.53 6.93 -1.45
N PHE A 89 -9.60 7.02 -0.65
CA PHE A 89 -10.95 6.81 -1.14
C PHE A 89 -11.51 8.11 -1.76
N SER A 90 -12.26 7.98 -2.85
CA SER A 90 -13.22 8.99 -3.29
C SER A 90 -14.50 8.79 -2.49
N VAL A 91 -14.87 9.78 -1.68
CA VAL A 91 -15.96 9.66 -0.71
C VAL A 91 -17.16 10.50 -1.13
N GLN A 92 -18.35 9.90 -1.10
CA GLN A 92 -19.63 10.58 -1.17
C GLN A 92 -20.29 10.52 0.21
N THR A 93 -20.86 11.65 0.66
CA THR A 93 -21.55 11.71 1.95
C THR A 93 -23.01 12.10 1.75
N VAL A 94 -23.90 11.44 2.49
CA VAL A 94 -25.34 11.70 2.45
C VAL A 94 -25.86 11.79 3.89
N LEU A 95 -26.58 12.86 4.21
CA LEU A 95 -27.10 13.10 5.56
C LEU A 95 -28.62 13.08 5.54
N ASP A 96 -29.18 12.37 6.52
CA ASP A 96 -30.61 12.25 6.75
C ASP A 96 -31.43 11.98 5.46
N PRO A 97 -31.02 11.01 4.61
CA PRO A 97 -31.74 10.73 3.37
C PRO A 97 -33.11 10.12 3.65
N ASP A 98 -34.05 10.40 2.76
CA ASP A 98 -35.26 9.59 2.61
C ASP A 98 -34.98 8.33 1.76
N GLN A 99 -36.03 7.58 1.47
CA GLN A 99 -35.90 6.33 0.72
C GLN A 99 -35.38 6.55 -0.71
N ASP A 100 -35.89 7.57 -1.41
CA ASP A 100 -35.50 7.86 -2.78
C ASP A 100 -34.03 8.30 -2.84
N MET A 101 -33.61 9.15 -1.91
CA MET A 101 -32.21 9.59 -1.79
C MET A 101 -31.24 8.44 -1.46
N LEU A 102 -31.69 7.40 -0.75
CA LEU A 102 -30.88 6.21 -0.47
C LEU A 102 -30.76 5.30 -1.69
N ASP A 103 -31.81 5.17 -2.48
CA ASP A 103 -31.83 4.34 -3.69
C ASP A 103 -30.98 4.97 -4.82
N ASP A 104 -30.89 6.29 -4.85
CA ASP A 104 -30.11 7.07 -5.84
C ASP A 104 -28.62 7.27 -5.47
N ALA A 105 -28.22 6.94 -4.24
CA ALA A 105 -26.87 7.20 -3.71
C ALA A 105 -25.84 6.12 -4.07
#